data_AF-A0A846NNZ2-F1
#
_entry.id   AF-A0A846NNZ2-F1
#
_cell.length_a   1.000
_cell.length_b   1.000
_cell.length_c   1.000
_cell.angle_alpha   90.00
_cell.angle_beta   90.00
_cell.angle_gamma   90.00
#
_symmetry.space_group_name_H-M   'P 1'
#
loop_
_entity.id
_entity.type
_entity.pdbx_description
1 polymer ?
#
loop_
_entity_poly.entity_id
_entity_poly.type
_entity_poly.pdbx_seq_one_letter_code
_entity_poly.pdbx_strand_id
1 'polypeptide(L)' 'MACELVPGGVGSHAQGYPYFDPYPLFLERGRGSKFWDVDENEFIDYAL' A
#
# COMPACT_ATOMS: atom_id res chain seq x y z
N MET A 1 -5.44 12.34 5.05
CA MET A 1 -6.84 12.37 4.56
C MET A 1 -7.45 10.98 4.28
N ALA A 2 -6.72 9.85 4.31
CA ALA A 2 -7.34 8.55 4.08
C ALA A 2 -8.27 8.09 5.23
N CYS A 3 -7.82 8.22 6.49
CA CYS A 3 -8.59 7.78 7.68
C CYS A 3 -9.89 8.57 7.92
N GLU A 4 -10.02 9.75 7.30
CA GLU A 4 -11.23 10.59 7.39
C GLU A 4 -12.32 10.12 6.42
N LEU A 5 -11.94 9.39 5.38
CA LEU A 5 -12.82 8.97 4.29
C LEU A 5 -13.13 7.47 4.33
N VAL A 6 -12.16 6.68 4.78
CA VAL A 6 -12.27 5.22 4.86
C VAL A 6 -11.93 4.79 6.28
N PRO A 7 -12.77 3.97 6.95
CA PRO A 7 -12.44 3.42 8.27
C PRO A 7 -11.08 2.71 8.25
N GLY A 8 -10.15 3.17 9.10
CA GLY A 8 -8.78 2.64 9.12
C GLY A 8 -7.87 3.11 7.97
N GLY A 9 -8.36 3.97 7.07
CA GLY A 9 -7.60 4.56 5.97
C GLY A 9 -7.27 3.62 4.82
N VAL A 10 -7.85 2.41 4.81
CA VAL A 10 -7.52 1.34 3.86
C VAL A 10 -8.77 0.61 3.37
N GLY A 11 -8.73 0.07 2.15
CA GLY A 11 -9.88 -0.64 1.55
C GLY A 11 -10.12 -2.04 2.12
N SER A 12 -9.15 -2.61 2.83
CA SER A 12 -9.22 -3.94 3.46
C SER A 12 -8.32 -3.99 4.69
N HIS A 13 -8.70 -4.77 5.70
CA HIS A 13 -7.88 -4.95 6.92
C HIS A 13 -6.45 -5.44 6.63
N ALA A 14 -6.26 -6.24 5.58
CA ALA A 14 -4.94 -6.74 5.18
C ALA A 14 -3.98 -5.64 4.70
N GLN A 15 -4.50 -4.49 4.25
CA GLN A 15 -3.70 -3.35 3.80
C GLN A 15 -3.27 -2.46 4.98
N GLY A 16 -3.77 -2.70 6.18
CA GLY A 16 -3.53 -1.89 7.36
C GLY A 16 -2.57 -2.52 8.38
N TYR A 17 -2.55 -1.95 9.57
CA TYR A 17 -1.89 -2.54 10.74
C TYR A 17 -2.52 -3.91 11.10
N PRO A 18 -1.74 -4.93 11.50
CA PRO A 18 -0.29 -4.91 11.74
C PRO A 18 0.56 -5.37 10.55
N TYR A 19 -0.04 -5.59 9.38
CA TYR A 19 0.67 -6.15 8.23
C TYR A 19 1.69 -5.16 7.65
N PHE A 20 1.36 -3.86 7.71
CA PHE A 20 2.25 -2.77 7.31
C PHE A 20 2.50 -1.83 8.49
N ASP A 21 3.76 -1.80 8.96
CA ASP A 21 4.24 -1.00 10.10
C ASP A 21 5.48 -0.19 9.65
N PRO A 22 5.54 1.13 9.92
CA PRO A 22 4.61 1.94 10.70
C PRO A 22 3.37 2.44 9.94
N TYR A 23 3.30 2.27 8.62
CA TYR A 23 2.17 2.73 7.81
C TYR A 23 1.94 1.83 6.58
N PRO A 24 0.69 1.78 6.06
CA PRO A 24 0.35 1.13 4.80
C PRO A 24 1.17 1.62 3.60
N LEU A 25 1.43 0.74 2.63
CA LEU A 25 2.05 1.12 1.35
C LEU A 25 1.02 1.79 0.43
N PHE A 26 1.37 2.94 -0.13
CA PHE A 26 0.58 3.65 -1.13
C PHE A 26 1.22 3.47 -2.51
N LEU A 27 0.55 2.74 -3.40
CA LEU A 27 1.08 2.41 -4.72
C LEU A 27 0.70 3.47 -5.75
N GLU A 28 1.66 3.89 -6.58
CA GLU A 28 1.42 4.79 -7.71
C GLU A 28 1.16 4.03 -9.01
N ARG A 29 2.01 3.04 -9.32
CA ARG A 29 1.93 2.30 -10.59
C ARG A 29 2.49 0.88 -10.50
N GLY A 30 2.00 0.01 -11.37
CA GLY A 30 2.50 -1.36 -11.53
C GLY A 30 2.77 -1.70 -13.00
N ARG A 31 3.81 -2.51 -13.27
CA ARG A 31 4.11 -3.04 -14.60
C ARG A 31 4.79 -4.40 -14.50
N GLY A 32 4.13 -5.42 -15.05
CA GLY A 32 4.62 -6.80 -14.95
C GLY A 32 4.67 -7.24 -13.48
N SER A 33 5.77 -7.86 -13.06
CA SER A 33 5.99 -8.30 -11.68
C SER A 33 6.62 -7.21 -10.79
N LYS A 34 6.44 -5.93 -11.13
CA LYS A 34 7.02 -4.80 -10.40
C LYS A 34 5.99 -3.72 -10.13
N PHE A 35 6.12 -3.05 -9.00
CA PHE A 35 5.35 -1.86 -8.67
C PHE A 35 6.22 -0.77 -8.05
N TRP A 36 5.69 0.45 -8.07
CA TRP A 36 6.29 1.64 -7.48
C TRP A 36 5.31 2.29 -6.53
N ASP A 37 5.79 2.63 -5.33
CA ASP A 37 5.03 3.46 -4.40
C ASP A 37 5.08 4.95 -4.79
N VAL A 38 4.31 5.76 -4.07
CA VAL A 38 4.27 7.22 -4.26
C VAL A 38 5.58 7.94 -3.91
N ASP A 39 6.53 7.24 -3.29
CA ASP A 39 7.86 7.72 -2.95
C ASP A 39 8.92 7.24 -3.96
N GLU A 40 8.49 6.70 -5.10
CA GLU A 40 9.31 6.18 -6.21
C GLU A 40 10.12 4.90 -5.90
N ASN A 41 9.86 4.22 -4.78
CA ASN A 41 10.52 2.96 -4.47
C ASN A 41 10.03 1.83 -5.37
N GLU A 42 10.93 1.03 -5.94
CA GLU A 42 10.60 -0.13 -6.78
C GLU A 42 10.58 -1.43 -5.97
N PHE A 43 9.54 -2.23 -6.17
CA PHE A 43 9.36 -3.54 -5.53
C PHE A 43 9.06 -4.62 -6.55
N ILE A 44 9.35 -5.87 -6.18
CA ILE A 44 8.92 -7.07 -6.91
C ILE A 44 7.63 -7.59 -6.27
N ASP A 45 6.59 -7.80 -7.08
CA ASP A 45 5.30 -8.30 -6.63
C ASP A 45 5.35 -9.82 -6.41
N TYR A 46 5.38 -10.22 -5.14
CA TYR A 46 5.33 -11.62 -4.73
C TYR A 46 3.99 -12.06 -4.14
N ALA A 47 3.07 -11.11 -3.87
CA ALA A 47 1.78 -11.23 -3.16
C ALA A 47 1.64 -10.14 -2.09
N LEU A 48 1.67 -8.86 -2.52
CA LEU A 48 1.23 -7.77 -1.63
C LEU A 48 -0.23 -7.97 -1.21
#